data_AF-A0A0M8RGQ8-F1
#
_entry.id   AF-A0A0M8RGQ8-F1
#
_cell.length_a   1.000
_cell.length_b   1.000
_cell.length_c   1.000
_cell.angle_alpha   90.00
_cell.angle_beta   90.00
_cell.angle_gamma   90.00
#
_symmetry.space_group_name_H-M   'P 1'
#
loop_
_entity.id
_entity.type
_entity.pdbx_description
1 polymer ?
#
loop_
_entity_poly.entity_id
_entity_poly.type
_entity_poly.pdbx_seq_one_letter_code
_entity_poly.pdbx_strand_id
1 'polypeptide(L)'
;MHPIPAVRRTGRRLGVLLLALVAVCGLLYGNAAQPAHAESSQRWTIITWHAENLTAGEDEPARRRLGNEYRQMVAQLREAAGHPMDGSGNSSTLLDTPRQRTNRIIEVQVWTETGMHLALYFSRDNLYLLGYTNRGRHWRFSDTDHTLEAEYHNRYPDDHNWLFQSLGYDGNYNTIDPHGDRGRLPYDRITMDVHLSNIANTRDRRTDEVRLPLAYIIGATAEAARFGWMQERVAAVLDHGSDPTDPTHPMHIGAFGLGLQNAWSDLSRLAHYDLGGFPPPTVRIDDRNYTNVNQINYGTPNLPRIAPFLALFKSGR
;
A
#
# COMPACT_ATOMS: atom_id res chain seq x y z
N MET A 1 50.54 7.42 -52.72
CA MET A 1 49.14 7.88 -52.82
C MET A 1 48.84 8.80 -51.66
N HIS A 2 48.79 10.11 -51.89
CA HIS A 2 48.49 11.10 -50.85
C HIS A 2 46.97 11.30 -50.75
N PRO A 3 46.38 11.26 -49.55
CA PRO A 3 44.95 11.51 -49.39
C PRO A 3 44.62 12.96 -49.76
N ILE A 4 43.58 13.12 -50.58
CA ILE A 4 43.13 14.39 -51.15
C ILE A 4 42.74 15.36 -50.00
N PRO A 5 43.30 16.59 -49.94
CA PRO A 5 43.09 17.55 -48.85
C PRO A 5 41.62 17.89 -48.55
N ALA A 6 40.74 17.75 -49.55
CA ALA A 6 39.30 17.95 -49.40
C ALA A 6 38.66 16.99 -48.38
N VAL A 7 39.14 15.74 -48.30
CA VAL A 7 38.58 14.69 -47.41
C VAL A 7 38.86 15.01 -45.94
N ARG A 8 40.02 15.61 -45.63
CA ARG A 8 40.39 16.00 -44.26
C ARG A 8 39.53 17.15 -43.72
N ARG A 9 39.09 18.06 -44.58
CA ARG A 9 38.28 19.22 -44.17
C ARG A 9 36.83 18.82 -43.91
N THR A 10 36.28 17.91 -44.72
CA THR A 10 34.92 17.37 -44.54
C THR A 10 34.83 16.48 -43.30
N GLY A 11 35.84 15.65 -43.04
CA GLY A 11 35.89 14.79 -41.85
C GLY A 11 35.91 15.56 -40.52
N ARG A 12 36.65 16.67 -40.44
CA ARG A 12 36.66 17.53 -39.23
C ARG A 12 35.31 18.21 -38.98
N ARG A 13 34.60 18.63 -40.03
CA ARG A 13 33.27 19.26 -39.90
C ARG A 13 32.22 18.26 -39.43
N LEU A 14 32.27 17.01 -39.94
CA LEU A 14 31.40 15.93 -39.48
C LEU A 14 31.66 15.54 -38.01
N GLY A 15 32.94 15.48 -37.59
CA GLY A 15 33.28 15.18 -36.20
C GLY A 15 32.78 16.24 -35.20
N VAL A 16 32.87 17.53 -35.56
CA VAL A 16 32.35 18.62 -34.71
C VAL A 16 30.82 18.60 -34.64
N LEU A 17 30.13 18.30 -35.75
CA LEU A 17 28.67 18.18 -35.75
C LEU A 17 28.19 16.99 -34.91
N LEU A 18 28.91 15.86 -34.93
CA LEU A 18 28.60 14.70 -34.10
C LEU A 18 28.83 14.97 -32.61
N LEU A 19 29.92 15.64 -32.23
CA LEU A 19 30.16 16.05 -30.84
C LEU A 19 29.14 17.09 -30.35
N ALA A 20 28.74 18.03 -31.21
CA ALA A 20 27.68 18.98 -30.91
C ALA A 20 26.31 18.29 -30.74
N LEU A 21 25.99 17.29 -31.59
CA LEU A 21 24.77 16.51 -31.46
C LEU A 21 24.74 15.72 -30.14
N VAL A 22 25.86 15.10 -29.74
CA VAL A 22 25.97 14.39 -28.46
C VAL A 22 25.85 15.34 -27.27
N ALA A 23 26.42 16.54 -27.33
CA ALA A 23 26.28 17.54 -26.27
C ALA A 23 24.83 18.08 -26.15
N VAL A 24 24.14 18.29 -27.28
CA VAL A 24 22.73 18.72 -27.29
C VAL A 24 21.81 17.60 -26.79
N CYS A 25 22.06 16.35 -27.17
CA CYS A 25 21.34 15.21 -26.61
C CYS A 25 21.60 15.06 -25.10
N GLY A 26 22.84 15.24 -24.63
CA GLY A 26 23.18 15.19 -23.21
C GLY A 26 22.46 16.26 -22.37
N LEU A 27 22.30 17.47 -22.91
CA LEU A 27 21.56 18.56 -22.24
C LEU A 27 20.03 18.33 -22.22
N LEU A 28 19.47 17.62 -23.20
CA LEU A 28 18.05 17.26 -23.22
C LEU A 28 17.71 16.14 -22.22
N TYR A 29 18.67 15.28 -21.87
CA TYR A 29 18.49 14.25 -20.83
C TYR A 29 18.94 14.71 -19.43
N GLY A 30 19.79 15.74 -19.32
CA GLY A 30 20.39 16.18 -18.05
C GLY A 30 19.54 17.14 -17.20
N ASN A 31 18.46 17.69 -17.73
CA ASN A 31 17.59 18.67 -17.02
C ASN A 31 16.10 18.41 -17.26
N ALA A 32 15.69 17.16 -17.43
CA ALA A 32 14.29 16.82 -17.19
C ALA A 32 14.04 17.03 -15.70
N ALA A 33 13.63 18.24 -15.33
CA ALA A 33 13.04 18.53 -14.03
C ALA A 33 12.09 17.38 -13.71
N GLN A 34 12.20 16.83 -12.49
CA GLN A 34 11.30 15.77 -12.03
C GLN A 34 9.88 16.14 -12.47
N PRO A 35 9.17 15.28 -13.21
CA PRO A 35 7.80 15.59 -13.59
C PRO A 35 7.07 15.97 -12.30
N ALA A 36 6.56 17.20 -12.26
CA ALA A 36 5.79 17.65 -11.12
C ALA A 36 4.60 16.68 -11.00
N HIS A 37 4.67 15.77 -10.03
CA HIS A 37 3.55 14.89 -9.73
C HIS A 37 2.44 15.81 -9.25
N ALA A 38 1.49 16.10 -10.13
CA ALA A 38 0.27 16.80 -9.78
C ALA A 38 -0.50 15.87 -8.85
N GLU A 39 -0.43 16.12 -7.55
CA GLU A 39 -1.31 15.46 -6.60
C GLU A 39 -2.75 15.69 -7.07
N SER A 40 -3.43 14.63 -7.51
CA SER A 40 -4.79 14.71 -8.03
C SER A 40 -5.68 15.49 -7.06
N SER A 41 -6.43 16.47 -7.57
CA SER A 41 -7.40 17.25 -6.80
C SER A 41 -8.66 16.46 -6.45
N GLN A 42 -8.78 15.21 -6.92
CA GLN A 42 -9.92 14.35 -6.58
C GLN A 42 -9.95 14.10 -5.08
N ARG A 43 -11.09 14.41 -4.45
CA ARG A 43 -11.31 14.19 -3.01
C ARG A 43 -11.68 12.76 -2.66
N TRP A 44 -12.19 12.02 -3.65
CA TRP A 44 -12.70 10.67 -3.50
C TRP A 44 -12.14 9.76 -4.59
N THR A 45 -11.51 8.67 -4.20
CA THR A 45 -10.99 7.64 -5.12
C THR A 45 -11.72 6.33 -4.85
N ILE A 46 -12.19 5.66 -5.90
CA ILE A 46 -12.87 4.36 -5.79
C ILE A 46 -11.95 3.27 -6.33
N ILE A 47 -11.78 2.21 -5.55
CA ILE A 47 -11.06 1.00 -5.91
C ILE A 47 -12.02 -0.17 -5.77
N THR A 48 -12.01 -1.08 -6.74
CA THR A 48 -12.80 -2.31 -6.66
C THR A 48 -11.91 -3.45 -6.19
N TRP A 49 -12.33 -4.13 -5.13
CA TRP A 49 -11.77 -5.41 -4.72
C TRP A 49 -12.71 -6.54 -5.12
N HIS A 50 -12.28 -7.31 -6.10
CA HIS A 50 -12.93 -8.55 -6.47
C HIS A 50 -12.55 -9.67 -5.49
N ALA A 51 -13.45 -9.95 -4.56
CA ALA A 51 -13.38 -11.03 -3.58
C ALA A 51 -14.41 -12.14 -3.90
N GLU A 52 -15.02 -12.09 -5.09
CA GLU A 52 -15.66 -13.24 -5.70
C GLU A 52 -14.65 -14.40 -5.77
N ASN A 53 -15.12 -15.63 -5.65
CA ASN A 53 -14.32 -16.86 -5.66
C ASN A 53 -13.44 -17.13 -4.43
N LEU A 54 -13.55 -16.36 -3.35
CA LEU A 54 -12.96 -16.78 -2.06
C LEU A 54 -13.48 -18.18 -1.65
N THR A 55 -14.74 -18.47 -1.93
CA THR A 55 -15.38 -19.77 -1.67
C THR A 55 -15.39 -20.72 -2.87
N ALA A 56 -14.89 -20.30 -4.05
CA ALA A 56 -14.84 -21.17 -5.22
C ALA A 56 -13.94 -22.38 -4.94
N GLY A 57 -14.13 -23.48 -5.68
CA GLY A 57 -13.40 -24.73 -5.48
C GLY A 57 -11.88 -24.60 -5.53
N GLU A 58 -11.16 -25.72 -5.34
CA GLU A 58 -9.69 -25.74 -5.29
C GLU A 58 -9.00 -25.54 -6.66
N ASP A 59 -9.76 -25.19 -7.70
CA ASP A 59 -9.30 -24.98 -9.07
C ASP A 59 -8.15 -23.97 -9.10
N GLU A 60 -6.97 -24.46 -9.47
CA GLU A 60 -5.72 -23.71 -9.47
C GLU A 60 -5.78 -22.39 -10.29
N PRO A 61 -6.42 -22.35 -11.49
CA PRO A 61 -6.55 -21.09 -12.23
C PRO A 61 -7.36 -20.02 -11.49
N ALA A 62 -8.37 -20.41 -10.72
CA ALA A 62 -9.19 -19.48 -9.95
C ALA A 62 -8.39 -18.89 -8.77
N ARG A 63 -7.60 -19.73 -8.08
CA ARG A 63 -6.75 -19.28 -6.96
C ARG A 63 -5.65 -18.31 -7.40
N ARG A 64 -4.97 -18.60 -8.51
CA ARG A 64 -3.97 -17.68 -9.08
C ARG A 64 -4.56 -16.34 -9.46
N ARG A 65 -5.78 -16.34 -10.01
CA ARG A 65 -6.50 -15.11 -10.35
C ARG A 65 -6.78 -14.27 -9.10
N LEU A 66 -7.29 -14.88 -8.04
CA LEU A 66 -7.57 -14.21 -6.77
C LEU A 66 -6.31 -13.55 -6.17
N GLY A 67 -5.19 -14.28 -6.13
CA GLY A 67 -3.91 -13.72 -5.67
C GLY A 67 -3.46 -12.51 -6.52
N ASN A 68 -3.69 -12.54 -7.83
CA ASN A 68 -3.37 -11.43 -8.73
C ASN A 68 -4.31 -10.22 -8.57
N GLU A 69 -5.62 -10.45 -8.46
CA GLU A 69 -6.63 -9.40 -8.22
C GLU A 69 -6.38 -8.71 -6.89
N TYR A 70 -6.03 -9.47 -5.85
CA TYR A 70 -5.59 -8.93 -4.57
C TYR A 70 -4.33 -8.04 -4.71
N ARG A 71 -3.28 -8.51 -5.40
CA ARG A 71 -2.07 -7.69 -5.65
C ARG A 71 -2.41 -6.39 -6.36
N GLN A 72 -3.29 -6.42 -7.36
CA GLN A 72 -3.72 -5.24 -8.10
C GLN A 72 -4.47 -4.25 -7.21
N MET A 73 -5.40 -4.72 -6.39
CA MET A 73 -6.13 -3.88 -5.43
C MET A 73 -5.17 -3.19 -4.45
N VAL A 74 -4.23 -3.93 -3.87
CA VAL A 74 -3.24 -3.36 -2.93
C VAL A 74 -2.31 -2.37 -3.63
N ALA A 75 -1.92 -2.64 -4.88
CA ALA A 75 -1.15 -1.70 -5.69
C ALA A 75 -1.91 -0.40 -5.96
N GLN A 76 -3.20 -0.46 -6.27
CA GLN A 76 -4.05 0.72 -6.45
C GLN A 76 -4.21 1.53 -5.17
N LEU A 77 -4.37 0.86 -4.00
CA LEU A 77 -4.39 1.54 -2.69
C LEU A 77 -3.10 2.33 -2.48
N ARG A 78 -1.97 1.70 -2.74
CA ARG A 78 -0.65 2.30 -2.59
C ARG A 78 -0.44 3.46 -3.57
N GLU A 79 -0.87 3.33 -4.82
CA GLU A 79 -0.78 4.40 -5.83
C GLU A 79 -1.70 5.58 -5.48
N ALA A 80 -2.91 5.31 -4.99
CA ALA A 80 -3.83 6.35 -4.57
C ALA A 80 -3.28 7.17 -3.39
N ALA A 81 -2.62 6.52 -2.43
CA ALA A 81 -2.06 7.18 -1.26
C ALA A 81 -0.60 7.65 -1.41
N GLY A 82 0.12 7.16 -2.41
CA GLY A 82 1.56 7.32 -2.51
C GLY A 82 2.03 8.25 -3.62
N HIS A 83 3.19 8.86 -3.42
CA HIS A 83 4.02 9.41 -4.49
C HIS A 83 5.47 8.94 -4.30
N PRO A 84 6.33 8.95 -5.33
CA PRO A 84 7.74 8.61 -5.15
C PRO A 84 8.39 9.44 -4.03
N MET A 85 9.16 8.77 -3.17
CA MET A 85 9.87 9.41 -2.07
C MET A 85 10.98 10.33 -2.59
N ASP A 86 11.14 11.51 -2.01
CA ASP A 86 12.19 12.46 -2.40
C ASP A 86 13.58 11.80 -2.23
N GLY A 87 14.46 11.93 -3.23
CA GLY A 87 15.80 11.30 -3.23
C GLY A 87 15.84 9.83 -3.67
N SER A 88 14.69 9.18 -3.90
CA SER A 88 14.63 7.77 -4.32
C SER A 88 15.01 7.48 -5.79
N GLY A 89 15.39 8.51 -6.57
CA GLY A 89 15.79 8.36 -7.97
C GLY A 89 14.68 7.86 -8.90
N ASN A 90 13.42 8.23 -8.64
CA ASN A 90 12.22 7.74 -9.32
C ASN A 90 11.94 6.24 -9.10
N SER A 91 12.45 5.66 -8.01
CA SER A 91 12.09 4.29 -7.66
C SER A 91 10.59 4.16 -7.43
N SER A 92 9.94 3.22 -8.11
CA SER A 92 8.53 2.88 -7.88
C SER A 92 8.31 2.07 -6.59
N THR A 93 9.38 1.71 -5.89
CA THR A 93 9.31 0.86 -4.69
C THR A 93 9.42 1.61 -3.38
N LEU A 94 9.81 2.89 -3.39
CA LEU A 94 9.86 3.75 -2.21
C LEU A 94 8.94 4.94 -2.42
N LEU A 95 7.87 4.98 -1.64
CA LEU A 95 6.80 5.95 -1.76
C LEU A 95 6.61 6.68 -0.44
N ASP A 96 6.07 7.89 -0.50
CA ASP A 96 5.61 8.68 0.63
C ASP A 96 4.10 8.90 0.54
N THR A 97 3.45 8.94 1.70
CA THR A 97 2.10 9.52 1.83
C THR A 97 2.10 11.00 1.45
N PRO A 98 0.94 11.65 1.24
CA PRO A 98 0.87 13.06 0.84
C PRO A 98 1.60 14.01 1.80
N ARG A 99 2.09 15.14 1.26
CA ARG A 99 2.93 16.09 2.00
C ARG A 99 2.20 16.91 3.06
N GLN A 100 0.88 16.98 2.94
CA GLN A 100 -0.02 17.75 3.81
C GLN A 100 -1.29 16.92 3.99
N ARG A 101 -2.04 17.20 5.06
CA ARG A 101 -3.38 16.60 5.23
C ARG A 101 -4.26 17.02 4.08
N THR A 102 -4.74 16.04 3.32
CA THR A 102 -5.56 16.26 2.14
C THR A 102 -7.04 16.08 2.44
N ASN A 103 -7.38 15.40 3.54
CA ASN A 103 -8.75 15.02 3.89
C ASN A 103 -9.43 14.19 2.78
N ARG A 104 -8.64 13.52 1.94
CA ARG A 104 -9.13 12.72 0.82
C ARG A 104 -9.40 11.29 1.26
N ILE A 105 -10.43 10.70 0.68
CA ILE A 105 -10.91 9.36 1.01
C ILE A 105 -10.66 8.41 -0.16
N ILE A 106 -10.22 7.21 0.18
CA ILE A 106 -10.19 6.07 -0.74
C ILE A 106 -11.30 5.10 -0.30
N GLU A 107 -12.27 4.87 -1.18
CA GLU A 107 -13.31 3.87 -1.01
C GLU A 107 -12.89 2.57 -1.71
N VAL A 108 -12.77 1.49 -0.95
CA VAL A 108 -12.61 0.13 -1.50
C VAL A 108 -13.95 -0.57 -1.49
N GLN A 109 -14.52 -0.78 -2.66
CA GLN A 109 -15.76 -1.53 -2.86
C GLN A 109 -15.44 -3.02 -2.92
N VAL A 110 -15.92 -3.78 -1.94
CA VAL A 110 -15.70 -5.22 -1.85
C VAL A 110 -16.86 -5.94 -2.53
N TRP A 111 -16.54 -6.62 -3.62
CA TRP A 111 -17.47 -7.47 -4.36
C TRP A 111 -17.30 -8.93 -3.96
N THR A 112 -18.42 -9.59 -3.75
CA THR A 112 -18.48 -11.02 -3.42
C THR A 112 -19.45 -11.71 -4.37
N GLU A 113 -19.62 -13.03 -4.25
CA GLU A 113 -20.62 -13.80 -5.01
C GLU A 113 -22.05 -13.23 -4.92
N THR A 114 -22.36 -12.52 -3.84
CA THR A 114 -23.69 -11.91 -3.61
C THR A 114 -23.81 -10.47 -4.09
N GLY A 115 -22.75 -9.94 -4.73
CA GLY A 115 -22.62 -8.55 -5.16
C GLY A 115 -21.81 -7.68 -4.19
N MET A 116 -21.82 -6.36 -4.44
CA MET A 116 -21.20 -5.36 -3.58
C MET A 116 -22.08 -5.09 -2.35
N HIS A 117 -21.56 -5.42 -1.17
CA HIS A 117 -22.31 -5.24 0.07
C HIS A 117 -21.47 -4.62 1.20
N LEU A 118 -20.18 -4.36 0.95
CA LEU A 118 -19.23 -3.77 1.87
C LEU A 118 -18.38 -2.74 1.12
N ALA A 119 -18.25 -1.55 1.70
CA ALA A 119 -17.30 -0.53 1.26
C ALA A 119 -16.41 -0.14 2.44
N LEU A 120 -15.09 -0.14 2.25
CA LEU A 120 -14.10 0.24 3.26
C LEU A 120 -13.58 1.65 2.93
N TYR A 121 -13.46 2.52 3.94
CA TYR A 121 -12.99 3.90 3.73
C TYR A 121 -11.64 4.11 4.36
N PHE A 122 -10.64 4.48 3.57
CA PHE A 122 -9.29 4.77 4.03
C PHE A 122 -8.97 6.25 3.89
N SER A 123 -8.23 6.80 4.85
CA SER A 123 -7.60 8.11 4.68
C SER A 123 -6.47 8.00 3.68
N ARG A 124 -6.45 8.88 2.68
CA ARG A 124 -5.30 8.98 1.77
C ARG A 124 -4.02 9.42 2.48
N ASP A 125 -4.16 10.16 3.58
CA ASP A 125 -3.03 10.81 4.26
C ASP A 125 -2.12 9.82 4.99
N ASN A 126 -2.64 8.65 5.37
CA ASN A 126 -1.89 7.65 6.13
C ASN A 126 -2.34 6.19 5.87
N LEU A 127 -3.27 5.96 4.93
CA LEU A 127 -3.91 4.66 4.66
C LEU A 127 -4.60 4.02 5.87
N TYR A 128 -4.90 4.75 6.94
CA TYR A 128 -5.69 4.18 8.02
C TYR A 128 -7.14 3.96 7.57
N LEU A 129 -7.70 2.81 7.93
CA LEU A 129 -9.13 2.55 7.80
C LEU A 129 -9.88 3.47 8.77
N LEU A 130 -10.81 4.25 8.23
CA LEU A 130 -11.62 5.22 8.96
C LEU A 130 -12.97 4.64 9.40
N GLY A 131 -13.47 3.70 8.60
CA GLY A 131 -14.80 3.13 8.76
C GLY A 131 -15.20 2.26 7.57
N TYR A 132 -16.44 1.84 7.54
CA TYR A 132 -17.01 1.05 6.46
C TYR A 132 -18.52 1.24 6.34
N THR A 133 -19.07 0.90 5.18
CA THR A 133 -20.51 0.78 4.96
C THR A 133 -20.87 -0.66 4.72
N ASN A 134 -21.90 -1.17 5.38
CA ASN A 134 -22.48 -2.48 5.09
C ASN A 134 -23.99 -2.38 4.89
N ARG A 135 -24.49 -2.85 3.73
CA ARG A 135 -25.94 -2.87 3.41
C ARG A 135 -26.68 -1.57 3.76
N GLY A 136 -26.09 -0.42 3.41
CA GLY A 136 -26.65 0.91 3.64
C GLY A 136 -26.57 1.42 5.08
N ARG A 137 -25.78 0.78 5.95
CA ARG A 137 -25.41 1.31 7.29
C ARG A 137 -23.95 1.72 7.30
N HIS A 138 -23.65 2.84 7.91
CA HIS A 138 -22.31 3.42 7.94
C HIS A 138 -21.72 3.34 9.35
N TRP A 139 -20.49 2.86 9.45
CA TRP A 139 -19.75 2.67 10.69
C TRP A 139 -18.41 3.40 10.61
N ARG A 140 -18.01 4.06 11.70
CA ARG A 140 -16.67 4.65 11.84
C ARG A 140 -16.04 4.31 13.17
N PHE A 141 -14.72 4.32 13.22
CA PHE A 141 -14.01 4.29 14.49
C PHE A 141 -14.25 5.59 15.28
N SER A 142 -14.08 5.52 16.61
CA SER A 142 -14.34 6.66 17.51
C SER A 142 -13.30 7.78 17.36
N ASP A 143 -12.09 7.43 16.94
CA ASP A 143 -10.98 8.33 16.65
C ASP A 143 -11.01 8.90 15.22
N THR A 144 -11.94 8.45 14.37
CA THR A 144 -12.19 9.02 13.05
C THR A 144 -12.88 10.37 13.20
N ASP A 145 -12.30 11.41 12.60
CA ASP A 145 -12.89 12.75 12.57
C ASP A 145 -14.16 12.82 11.69
N HIS A 146 -14.82 13.97 11.66
CA HIS A 146 -16.01 14.18 10.82
C HIS A 146 -15.68 14.37 9.33
N THR A 147 -14.41 14.26 8.92
CA THR A 147 -14.02 14.41 7.52
C THR A 147 -14.66 13.32 6.66
N LEU A 148 -14.72 12.07 7.14
CA LEU A 148 -15.35 10.97 6.42
C LEU A 148 -16.83 11.25 6.11
N GLU A 149 -17.60 11.68 7.11
CA GLU A 149 -19.03 12.00 6.95
C GLU A 149 -19.23 13.14 5.94
N ALA A 150 -18.41 14.20 6.03
CA ALA A 150 -18.48 15.34 5.12
C ALA A 150 -18.14 14.94 3.67
N GLU A 151 -17.06 14.18 3.46
CA GLU A 151 -16.68 13.70 2.12
C GLU A 151 -17.69 12.72 1.55
N TYR A 152 -18.25 11.83 2.38
CA TYR A 152 -19.28 10.88 1.94
C TYR A 152 -20.54 11.62 1.49
N HIS A 153 -21.03 12.58 2.29
CA HIS A 153 -22.21 13.37 1.94
C HIS A 153 -21.99 14.18 0.64
N ASN A 154 -20.80 14.77 0.46
CA ASN A 154 -20.45 15.47 -0.78
C ASN A 154 -20.45 14.54 -2.00
N ARG A 155 -20.04 13.28 -1.83
CA ARG A 155 -19.97 12.29 -2.91
C ARG A 155 -21.33 11.68 -3.25
N TYR A 156 -22.17 11.46 -2.24
CA TYR A 156 -23.47 10.81 -2.32
C TYR A 156 -24.58 11.71 -1.73
N PRO A 157 -24.89 12.87 -2.36
CA PRO A 157 -25.80 13.85 -1.79
C PRO A 157 -27.24 13.34 -1.65
N ASP A 158 -27.62 12.35 -2.46
CA ASP A 158 -28.96 11.75 -2.46
C ASP A 158 -29.13 10.63 -1.43
N ASP A 159 -28.05 10.21 -0.76
CA ASP A 159 -28.13 9.22 0.31
C ASP A 159 -28.61 9.88 1.60
N HIS A 160 -29.87 9.62 1.98
CA HIS A 160 -30.47 10.17 3.19
C HIS A 160 -29.98 9.51 4.49
N ASN A 161 -29.17 8.45 4.43
CA ASN A 161 -28.62 7.76 5.59
C ASN A 161 -27.12 8.00 5.79
N TRP A 162 -26.57 9.11 5.29
CA TRP A 162 -25.13 9.41 5.30
C TRP A 162 -24.44 9.50 6.69
N LEU A 163 -25.17 9.40 7.80
CA LEU A 163 -24.60 9.50 9.14
C LEU A 163 -23.83 8.23 9.53
N PHE A 164 -22.56 8.39 9.91
CA PHE A 164 -21.72 7.31 10.39
C PHE A 164 -21.93 7.06 11.88
N GLN A 165 -22.33 5.84 12.22
CA GLN A 165 -22.43 5.39 13.60
C GLN A 165 -21.04 5.06 14.13
N SER A 166 -20.74 5.49 15.35
CA SER A 166 -19.50 5.11 16.01
C SER A 166 -19.53 3.64 16.40
N LEU A 167 -18.40 2.95 16.19
CA LEU A 167 -18.16 1.59 16.67
C LEU A 167 -17.98 1.51 18.19
N GLY A 168 -17.78 2.65 18.86
CA GLY A 168 -17.55 2.73 20.32
C GLY A 168 -16.10 2.45 20.74
N TYR A 169 -15.20 2.26 19.78
CA TYR A 169 -13.77 2.08 19.99
C TYR A 169 -12.93 2.70 18.86
N ASP A 170 -11.64 2.89 19.13
CA ASP A 170 -10.67 3.47 18.19
C ASP A 170 -10.15 2.43 17.19
N GLY A 171 -9.68 2.88 16.02
CA GLY A 171 -9.17 2.02 14.95
C GLY A 171 -7.75 1.47 15.17
N ASN A 172 -7.10 1.80 16.30
CA ASN A 172 -5.74 1.35 16.60
C ASN A 172 -5.72 -0.10 17.13
N TYR A 173 -4.62 -0.82 16.85
CA TYR A 173 -4.50 -2.24 17.20
C TYR A 173 -4.58 -2.54 18.70
N ASN A 174 -4.24 -1.61 19.59
CA ASN A 174 -4.41 -1.84 21.04
C ASN A 174 -5.88 -1.97 21.44
N THR A 175 -6.80 -1.48 20.61
CA THR A 175 -8.24 -1.52 20.89
C THR A 175 -8.95 -2.65 20.14
N ILE A 176 -8.57 -2.89 18.88
CA ILE A 176 -9.22 -3.88 18.01
C ILE A 176 -8.58 -5.27 18.05
N ASP A 177 -7.31 -5.38 18.45
CA ASP A 177 -6.58 -6.64 18.60
C ASP A 177 -5.45 -6.51 19.64
N PRO A 178 -5.80 -6.31 20.93
CA PRO A 178 -4.85 -6.03 22.00
C PRO A 178 -3.83 -7.15 22.23
N HIS A 179 -4.14 -8.37 21.79
CA HIS A 179 -3.30 -9.55 21.99
C HIS A 179 -2.45 -9.88 20.75
N GLY A 180 -2.59 -9.14 19.66
CA GLY A 180 -1.87 -9.40 18.41
C GLY A 180 -2.28 -10.72 17.75
N ASP A 181 -3.51 -11.18 17.98
CA ASP A 181 -4.03 -12.44 17.47
C ASP A 181 -4.02 -12.47 15.94
N ARG A 182 -4.18 -11.31 15.29
CA ARG A 182 -4.12 -11.19 13.83
C ARG A 182 -2.80 -11.70 13.23
N GLY A 183 -1.70 -11.67 13.99
CA GLY A 183 -0.41 -12.17 13.52
C GLY A 183 -0.39 -13.69 13.31
N ARG A 184 -1.31 -14.41 13.95
CA ARG A 184 -1.44 -15.87 13.92
C ARG A 184 -2.60 -16.35 13.06
N LEU A 185 -3.50 -15.46 12.66
CA LEU A 185 -4.62 -15.81 11.79
C LEU A 185 -4.12 -16.14 10.39
N PRO A 186 -4.59 -17.25 9.79
CA PRO A 186 -4.24 -17.57 8.42
C PRO A 186 -4.93 -16.59 7.46
N TYR A 187 -4.18 -16.14 6.46
CA TYR A 187 -4.67 -15.27 5.39
C TYR A 187 -5.27 -16.07 4.21
N ASP A 188 -5.77 -17.26 4.48
CA ASP A 188 -6.39 -18.12 3.49
C ASP A 188 -7.79 -17.63 3.09
N ARG A 189 -8.31 -18.22 2.01
CA ARG A 189 -9.55 -17.77 1.38
C ARG A 189 -10.77 -17.92 2.29
N ILE A 190 -10.84 -19.02 3.06
CA ILE A 190 -11.97 -19.31 3.95
C ILE A 190 -11.97 -18.30 5.09
N THR A 191 -10.82 -18.08 5.70
CA THR A 191 -10.66 -17.14 6.82
C THR A 191 -10.95 -15.71 6.37
N MET A 192 -10.50 -15.33 5.17
CA MET A 192 -10.80 -14.03 4.60
C MET A 192 -12.28 -13.83 4.30
N ASP A 193 -12.96 -14.82 3.72
CA ASP A 193 -14.41 -14.79 3.48
C ASP A 193 -15.20 -14.64 4.78
N VAL A 194 -14.83 -15.41 5.82
CA VAL A 194 -15.45 -15.31 7.15
C VAL A 194 -15.29 -13.91 7.74
N HIS A 195 -14.10 -13.32 7.67
CA HIS A 195 -13.88 -11.98 8.22
C HIS A 195 -14.61 -10.88 7.45
N LEU A 196 -14.61 -10.93 6.11
CA LEU A 196 -15.39 -10.03 5.27
C LEU A 196 -16.90 -10.16 5.56
N SER A 197 -17.39 -11.41 5.65
CA SER A 197 -18.78 -11.72 5.99
C SER A 197 -19.17 -11.21 7.37
N ASN A 198 -18.29 -11.31 8.37
CA ASN A 198 -18.56 -10.79 9.71
C ASN A 198 -18.74 -9.27 9.69
N ILE A 199 -17.87 -8.54 8.97
CA ILE A 199 -17.97 -7.08 8.81
C ILE A 199 -19.25 -6.73 8.02
N ALA A 200 -19.51 -7.42 6.91
CA ALA A 200 -20.71 -7.23 6.08
C ALA A 200 -22.02 -7.44 6.84
N ASN A 201 -22.03 -8.30 7.85
CA ASN A 201 -23.19 -8.62 8.67
C ASN A 201 -23.23 -7.89 10.02
N THR A 202 -22.38 -6.87 10.24
CA THR A 202 -22.39 -6.05 11.47
C THR A 202 -23.79 -5.47 11.74
N ARG A 203 -24.20 -5.51 13.01
CA ARG A 203 -25.43 -4.91 13.54
C ARG A 203 -25.12 -4.16 14.82
N ASP A 204 -26.00 -3.24 15.22
CA ASP A 204 -25.78 -2.29 16.32
C ASP A 204 -25.42 -2.93 17.68
N ARG A 205 -25.88 -4.16 17.95
CA ARG A 205 -25.56 -4.90 19.19
C ARG A 205 -24.29 -5.76 19.12
N ARG A 206 -23.54 -5.69 18.03
CA ARG A 206 -22.44 -6.62 17.69
C ARG A 206 -21.18 -5.93 17.19
N THR A 207 -20.98 -4.65 17.51
CA THR A 207 -19.78 -3.90 17.08
C THR A 207 -18.48 -4.47 17.67
N ASP A 208 -18.53 -5.11 18.85
CA ASP A 208 -17.37 -5.77 19.44
C ASP A 208 -16.97 -7.07 18.72
N GLU A 209 -17.92 -7.79 18.13
CA GLU A 209 -17.66 -9.06 17.40
C GLU A 209 -16.81 -8.83 16.15
N VAL A 210 -16.76 -7.61 15.62
CA VAL A 210 -16.02 -7.26 14.40
C VAL A 210 -14.65 -6.66 14.64
N ARG A 211 -14.20 -6.50 15.89
CA ARG A 211 -12.86 -5.97 16.21
C ARG A 211 -11.73 -6.76 15.56
N LEU A 212 -11.68 -8.08 15.79
CA LEU A 212 -10.67 -8.95 15.20
C LEU A 212 -10.80 -9.07 13.67
N PRO A 213 -12.01 -9.25 13.08
CA PRO A 213 -12.20 -9.12 11.64
C PRO A 213 -11.67 -7.80 11.04
N LEU A 214 -11.91 -6.66 11.69
CA LEU A 214 -11.38 -5.37 11.24
C LEU A 214 -9.85 -5.35 11.32
N ALA A 215 -9.27 -5.83 12.42
CA ALA A 215 -7.81 -5.90 12.57
C ALA A 215 -7.15 -6.76 11.48
N TYR A 216 -7.77 -7.90 11.15
CA TYR A 216 -7.36 -8.79 10.07
C TYR A 216 -7.42 -8.10 8.70
N ILE A 217 -8.54 -7.45 8.37
CA ILE A 217 -8.73 -6.77 7.08
C ILE A 217 -7.84 -5.54 6.94
N ILE A 218 -7.59 -4.78 8.01
CA ILE A 218 -6.57 -3.70 8.01
C ILE A 218 -5.20 -4.29 7.65
N GLY A 219 -4.85 -5.45 8.21
CA GLY A 219 -3.64 -6.19 7.84
C GLY A 219 -3.59 -6.60 6.36
N ALA A 220 -4.71 -7.07 5.82
CA ALA A 220 -4.85 -7.46 4.40
C ALA A 220 -4.92 -6.26 3.43
N THR A 221 -5.10 -5.03 3.92
CA THR A 221 -5.31 -3.86 3.05
C THR A 221 -4.27 -2.79 3.33
N ALA A 222 -4.50 -1.95 4.33
CA ALA A 222 -3.62 -0.84 4.70
C ALA A 222 -2.17 -1.29 4.92
N GLU A 223 -1.96 -2.36 5.68
CA GLU A 223 -0.60 -2.82 5.98
C GLU A 223 0.06 -3.50 4.78
N ALA A 224 -0.69 -4.24 3.96
CA ALA A 224 -0.20 -4.76 2.68
C ALA A 224 0.17 -3.64 1.69
N ALA A 225 -0.58 -2.53 1.70
CA ALA A 225 -0.27 -1.36 0.90
C ALA A 225 0.99 -0.64 1.41
N ARG A 226 1.19 -0.58 2.73
CA ARG A 226 2.42 -0.05 3.35
C ARG A 226 3.65 -0.92 3.09
N PHE A 227 3.49 -2.23 3.13
CA PHE A 227 4.58 -3.20 3.07
C PHE A 227 4.33 -4.26 1.99
N GLY A 228 5.10 -4.23 0.92
CA GLY A 228 5.07 -5.23 -0.15
C GLY A 228 5.34 -6.65 0.34
N TRP A 229 6.11 -6.83 1.41
CA TRP A 229 6.24 -8.13 2.07
C TRP A 229 4.89 -8.70 2.53
N MET A 230 4.05 -7.87 3.16
CA MET A 230 2.71 -8.28 3.58
C MET A 230 1.79 -8.54 2.38
N GLN A 231 1.88 -7.72 1.33
CA GLN A 231 1.16 -7.97 0.08
C GLN A 231 1.50 -9.35 -0.49
N GLU A 232 2.79 -9.67 -0.66
CA GLU A 232 3.19 -10.94 -1.27
C GLU A 232 2.86 -12.14 -0.38
N ARG A 233 3.02 -12.00 0.95
CA ARG A 233 2.60 -13.04 1.92
C ARG A 233 1.12 -13.37 1.77
N VAL A 234 0.24 -12.37 1.81
CA VAL A 234 -1.21 -12.60 1.69
C VAL A 234 -1.58 -13.12 0.30
N ALA A 235 -1.01 -12.55 -0.76
CA ALA A 235 -1.28 -13.00 -2.13
C ALA A 235 -0.87 -14.46 -2.35
N ALA A 236 0.28 -14.87 -1.82
CA ALA A 236 0.75 -16.25 -1.89
C ALA A 236 -0.18 -17.21 -1.14
N VAL A 237 -0.67 -16.82 0.04
CA VAL A 237 -1.61 -17.64 0.80
C VAL A 237 -2.97 -17.78 0.08
N LEU A 238 -3.44 -16.73 -0.59
CA LEU A 238 -4.65 -16.80 -1.41
C LEU A 238 -4.49 -17.72 -2.66
N ASP A 239 -3.30 -17.70 -3.27
CA ASP A 239 -2.97 -18.51 -4.46
C ASP A 239 -2.69 -19.98 -4.10
N HIS A 240 -1.79 -20.20 -3.15
CA HIS A 240 -1.20 -21.50 -2.85
C HIS A 240 -1.69 -22.12 -1.54
N GLY A 241 -2.46 -21.38 -0.73
CA GLY A 241 -2.84 -21.80 0.63
C GLY A 241 -1.71 -21.61 1.65
N SER A 242 -0.53 -21.15 1.24
CA SER A 242 0.64 -20.85 2.09
C SER A 242 1.62 -19.95 1.32
N ASP A 243 2.63 -19.39 1.98
CA ASP A 243 3.75 -18.71 1.30
C ASP A 243 4.86 -19.71 0.95
N PRO A 244 5.02 -20.11 -0.33
CA PRO A 244 6.03 -21.09 -0.74
C PRO A 244 7.45 -20.51 -0.80
N THR A 245 7.61 -19.19 -0.66
CA THR A 245 8.94 -18.55 -0.66
C THR A 245 9.62 -18.63 0.71
N ASP A 246 8.86 -18.99 1.73
CA ASP A 246 9.32 -19.17 3.11
C ASP A 246 9.39 -20.68 3.43
N PRO A 247 10.53 -21.20 3.95
CA PRO A 247 10.69 -22.62 4.25
C PRO A 247 9.61 -23.20 5.16
N THR A 248 9.00 -22.41 6.04
CA THR A 248 7.96 -22.91 6.95
C THR A 248 6.57 -22.94 6.33
N HIS A 249 6.42 -22.51 5.06
CA HIS A 249 5.14 -22.43 4.34
C HIS A 249 4.01 -21.80 5.18
N PRO A 250 4.26 -20.63 5.80
CA PRO A 250 3.32 -20.02 6.73
C PRO A 250 2.07 -19.53 5.99
N MET A 251 0.94 -19.61 6.67
CA MET A 251 -0.34 -19.04 6.20
C MET A 251 -0.61 -17.66 6.79
N HIS A 252 0.22 -17.19 7.71
CA HIS A 252 0.00 -15.97 8.49
C HIS A 252 1.20 -15.02 8.38
N ILE A 253 1.03 -13.79 8.87
CA ILE A 253 2.06 -12.74 8.82
C ILE A 253 3.11 -12.89 9.95
N GLY A 254 2.77 -13.57 11.04
CA GLY A 254 3.70 -13.89 12.14
C GLY A 254 4.26 -12.66 12.87
N ALA A 255 5.29 -12.91 13.69
CA ALA A 255 5.97 -11.88 14.47
C ALA A 255 6.63 -10.80 13.59
N PHE A 256 7.22 -11.21 12.46
CA PHE A 256 7.80 -10.26 11.50
C PHE A 256 6.75 -9.30 10.94
N GLY A 257 5.58 -9.79 10.51
CA GLY A 257 4.49 -8.94 10.03
C GLY A 257 3.94 -7.99 11.10
N LEU A 258 3.75 -8.47 12.33
CA LEU A 258 3.36 -7.60 13.46
C LEU A 258 4.44 -6.54 13.75
N GLY A 259 5.71 -6.93 13.68
CA GLY A 259 6.84 -6.03 13.84
C GLY A 259 6.87 -4.93 12.79
N LEU A 260 6.57 -5.24 11.52
CA LEU A 260 6.47 -4.24 10.44
C LEU A 260 5.41 -3.18 10.76
N GLN A 261 4.21 -3.62 11.16
CA GLN A 261 3.09 -2.73 11.50
C GLN A 261 3.47 -1.76 12.63
N ASN A 262 4.13 -2.25 13.67
CA ASN A 262 4.57 -1.44 14.81
C ASN A 262 5.75 -0.51 14.45
N ALA A 263 6.58 -0.90 13.50
CA ALA A 263 7.80 -0.18 13.10
C ALA A 263 7.59 0.79 11.92
N TRP A 264 6.34 1.00 11.45
CA TRP A 264 6.09 1.81 10.25
C TRP A 264 6.71 3.20 10.31
N SER A 265 6.53 3.90 11.43
CA SER A 265 7.10 5.25 11.64
C SER A 265 8.64 5.24 11.68
N ASP A 266 9.24 4.20 12.26
CA ASP A 266 10.70 4.13 12.39
C ASP A 266 11.36 3.71 11.08
N LEU A 267 10.75 2.80 10.32
CA LEU A 267 11.17 2.47 8.95
C LEU A 267 11.05 3.68 8.02
N SER A 268 9.99 4.46 8.19
CA SER A 268 9.80 5.70 7.41
C SER A 268 10.95 6.68 7.71
N ARG A 269 11.29 6.87 8.99
CA ARG A 269 12.43 7.70 9.42
C ARG A 269 13.76 7.19 8.89
N LEU A 270 14.00 5.88 8.96
CA LEU A 270 15.19 5.25 8.37
C LEU A 270 15.32 5.61 6.89
N ALA A 271 14.23 5.46 6.12
CA ALA A 271 14.26 5.74 4.68
C ALA A 271 14.54 7.22 4.38
N HIS A 272 13.88 8.14 5.10
CA HIS A 272 14.07 9.58 4.95
C HIS A 272 15.50 10.04 5.32
N TYR A 273 16.11 9.46 6.35
CA TYR A 273 17.50 9.79 6.73
C TYR A 273 18.49 9.29 5.67
N ASP A 274 18.35 8.03 5.26
CA ASP A 274 19.28 7.40 4.32
C ASP A 274 19.24 8.07 2.95
N LEU A 275 18.04 8.33 2.39
CA LEU A 275 17.90 9.07 1.13
C LEU A 275 18.31 10.54 1.25
N GLY A 276 18.22 11.12 2.44
CA GLY A 276 18.69 12.48 2.74
C GLY A 276 20.20 12.60 2.89
N GLY A 277 20.95 11.49 2.86
CA GLY A 277 22.40 11.46 3.10
C GLY A 277 22.79 11.63 4.57
N PHE A 278 21.87 11.40 5.50
CA PHE A 278 22.11 11.42 6.94
C PHE A 278 22.30 9.99 7.46
N PRO A 279 23.05 9.78 8.58
CA PRO A 279 23.15 8.47 9.21
C PRO A 279 21.76 7.95 9.64
N PRO A 280 21.24 6.87 9.04
CA PRO A 280 19.92 6.38 9.38
C PRO A 280 19.90 5.65 10.74
N PRO A 281 18.80 5.73 11.51
CA PRO A 281 18.61 4.88 12.68
C PRO A 281 18.53 3.40 12.26
N THR A 282 18.95 2.52 13.17
CA THR A 282 18.69 1.07 13.04
C THR A 282 17.29 0.76 13.52
N VAL A 283 16.54 -0.01 12.73
CA VAL A 283 15.18 -0.46 13.09
C VAL A 283 15.19 -1.98 13.23
N ARG A 284 14.80 -2.48 14.41
CA ARG A 284 14.73 -3.92 14.72
C ARG A 284 13.30 -4.44 14.53
N ILE A 285 13.15 -5.50 13.75
CA ILE A 285 11.87 -6.15 13.44
C ILE A 285 12.06 -7.66 13.57
N ASP A 286 11.43 -8.31 14.55
CA ASP A 286 11.56 -9.76 14.76
C ASP A 286 13.02 -10.23 14.71
N ASP A 287 13.84 -9.60 15.57
CA ASP A 287 15.29 -9.83 15.70
C ASP A 287 16.16 -9.53 14.47
N ARG A 288 15.59 -8.89 13.46
CA ARG A 288 16.28 -8.47 12.23
C ARG A 288 16.50 -6.97 12.22
N ASN A 289 17.69 -6.53 11.85
CA ASN A 289 18.04 -5.11 11.84
C ASN A 289 18.05 -4.55 10.41
N TYR A 290 17.21 -3.56 10.15
CA TYR A 290 17.26 -2.72 8.97
C TYR A 290 18.06 -1.45 9.29
N THR A 291 19.00 -1.10 8.44
CA THR A 291 19.95 0.00 8.62
C THR A 291 20.02 0.95 7.41
N ASN A 292 19.35 0.64 6.30
CA ASN A 292 19.33 1.47 5.08
C ASN A 292 18.19 1.04 4.13
N VAL A 293 17.91 1.84 3.11
CA VAL A 293 16.86 1.58 2.12
C VAL A 293 17.18 0.42 1.18
N ASN A 294 18.46 0.08 0.99
CA ASN A 294 18.83 -1.07 0.16
C ASN A 294 18.29 -2.37 0.77
N GLN A 295 18.34 -2.52 2.11
CA GLN A 295 17.76 -3.67 2.80
C GLN A 295 16.23 -3.69 2.71
N ILE A 296 15.56 -2.52 2.72
CA ILE A 296 14.10 -2.42 2.48
C ILE A 296 13.78 -2.90 1.04
N ASN A 297 14.53 -2.42 0.05
CA ASN A 297 14.25 -2.65 -1.37
C ASN A 297 14.59 -4.05 -1.88
N TYR A 298 15.67 -4.64 -1.36
CA TYR A 298 16.24 -5.88 -1.91
C TYR A 298 16.34 -7.00 -0.88
N GLY A 299 16.22 -6.70 0.42
CA GLY A 299 16.52 -7.66 1.46
C GLY A 299 17.98 -8.10 1.46
N THR A 300 18.26 -9.17 2.19
CA THR A 300 19.51 -9.95 2.20
C THR A 300 19.15 -11.42 2.48
N PRO A 301 20.09 -12.39 2.46
CA PRO A 301 19.76 -13.77 2.81
C PRO A 301 19.06 -13.96 4.17
N ASN A 302 19.28 -13.05 5.13
CA ASN A 302 18.69 -13.10 6.46
C ASN A 302 17.68 -11.96 6.72
N LEU A 303 17.39 -11.13 5.73
CA LEU A 303 16.48 -9.98 5.85
C LEU A 303 15.48 -10.04 4.70
N PRO A 304 14.19 -10.30 4.93
CA PRO A 304 13.20 -10.24 3.87
C PRO A 304 13.17 -8.86 3.22
N ARG A 305 12.97 -8.84 1.90
CA ARG A 305 12.62 -7.62 1.19
C ARG A 305 11.27 -7.11 1.69
N ILE A 306 11.19 -5.81 2.01
CA ILE A 306 9.95 -5.15 2.47
C ILE A 306 9.20 -4.51 1.30
N ALA A 307 9.93 -4.06 0.27
CA ALA A 307 9.39 -3.28 -0.83
C ALA A 307 8.26 -3.97 -1.64
N PRO A 308 7.36 -3.21 -2.30
CA PRO A 308 7.22 -1.75 -2.21
C PRO A 308 6.93 -1.25 -0.80
N PHE A 309 7.47 -0.09 -0.44
CA PHE A 309 7.34 0.50 0.88
C PHE A 309 6.72 1.89 0.74
N LEU A 310 5.57 2.09 1.38
CA LEU A 310 4.92 3.40 1.48
C LEU A 310 5.17 3.95 2.89
N ALA A 311 5.99 4.98 2.98
CA ALA A 311 6.40 5.62 4.22
C ALA A 311 5.49 6.80 4.59
N LEU A 312 5.55 7.19 5.87
CA LEU A 312 5.05 8.47 6.31
C LEU A 312 5.98 9.59 5.84
N PHE A 313 5.42 10.55 5.10
CA PHE A 313 6.16 11.74 4.66
C PHE A 313 6.80 12.49 5.83
N LYS A 314 8.09 12.84 5.67
CA LYS A 314 8.88 13.63 6.64
C LYS A 314 8.91 13.08 8.07
N SER A 315 8.78 11.78 8.25
CA SER A 315 9.06 11.16 9.54
C SER A 315 10.51 11.41 9.98
N GLY A 316 10.71 12.17 11.07
CA GLY A 316 12.02 12.42 11.67
C GLY A 316 12.73 13.74 11.33
N ARG A 317 11.99 14.75 10.84
CA ARG A 317 12.42 16.16 10.90
C ARG A 317 11.73 16.91 12.03
#